data_AF-A0A021VY38-F1
#
_entry.id   AF-A0A021VY38-F1
#
_cell.length_a   1.000
_cell.length_b   1.000
_cell.length_c   1.000
_cell.angle_alpha   90.00
_cell.angle_beta   90.00
_cell.angle_gamma   90.00
#
_symmetry.space_group_name_H-M   'P 1'
#
loop_
_entity.id
_entity.type
_entity.pdbx_description
1 polymer ?
#
loop_
_entity_poly.entity_id
_entity_poly.type
_entity_poly.pdbx_seq_one_letter_code
_entity_poly.pdbx_strand_id
1 'polypeptide(L)'
;MADWTRSGSVGGITVTETPEATVAHLWGEIDDALRQQAGTVLARALDRNLPVVLDTGRVEFIDSAGIAFLIQLCTIGREEGLTVTLQDPPPVVSEVIEILGLTELFGGPTSVTA
;
A
#
# COMPACT_ATOMS: atom_id res chain seq x y z
N MET A 1 -0.62 -27.85 -19.96
CA MET A 1 -1.23 -26.52 -19.75
C MET A 1 -1.03 -26.24 -18.27
N ALA A 2 -0.19 -25.26 -17.94
CA ALA A 2 0.46 -25.18 -16.63
C ALA A 2 -0.57 -25.05 -15.49
N ASP A 3 -0.50 -25.99 -14.57
CA ASP A 3 -1.18 -26.01 -13.29
C ASP A 3 -0.50 -24.96 -12.40
N TRP A 4 -1.00 -23.72 -12.43
CA TRP A 4 -0.58 -22.66 -11.51
C TRP A 4 -1.19 -22.98 -10.14
N THR A 5 -0.61 -23.95 -9.45
CA THR A 5 -0.80 -24.07 -8.01
C THR A 5 -0.04 -22.89 -7.39
N ARG A 6 -0.77 -21.80 -7.06
CA ARG A 6 -0.30 -20.80 -6.09
C ARG A 6 0.00 -21.56 -4.80
N SER A 7 1.21 -22.07 -4.66
CA SER A 7 1.72 -22.55 -3.38
C SER A 7 1.68 -21.34 -2.46
N GLY A 8 0.76 -21.39 -1.49
CA GLY A 8 0.33 -20.25 -0.71
C GLY A 8 1.47 -19.63 0.07
N SER A 9 1.79 -18.40 -0.28
CA SER A 9 2.45 -17.49 0.62
C SER A 9 1.38 -16.59 1.22
N VAL A 10 1.20 -16.71 2.54
CA VAL A 10 0.09 -16.10 3.28
C VAL A 10 0.43 -14.63 3.59
N GLY A 11 0.47 -13.81 2.54
CA GLY A 11 0.44 -12.37 2.74
C GLY A 11 -0.90 -11.91 3.29
N GLY A 12 -0.94 -10.72 3.89
CA GLY A 12 -2.20 -10.18 4.41
C GLY A 12 -2.13 -8.71 4.80
N ILE A 13 -3.32 -8.15 5.04
CA ILE A 13 -3.51 -6.80 5.57
C ILE A 13 -4.29 -6.86 6.89
N THR A 14 -3.81 -6.14 7.89
CA THR A 14 -4.57 -5.77 9.10
C THR A 14 -4.67 -4.27 9.17
N VAL A 15 -5.75 -3.80 9.79
CA VAL A 15 -6.00 -2.38 9.97
C VAL A 15 -5.97 -2.06 11.45
N THR A 16 -5.14 -1.08 11.80
CA THR A 16 -5.10 -0.47 13.13
C THR A 16 -5.57 0.97 13.01
N GLU A 17 -6.63 1.30 13.71
CA GLU A 17 -7.13 2.67 13.79
C GLU A 17 -6.44 3.38 14.95
N THR A 18 -5.72 4.46 14.64
CA THR A 18 -5.12 5.35 15.63
C THR A 18 -5.86 6.69 15.63
N PRO A 19 -5.80 7.52 16.69
CA PRO A 19 -6.44 8.83 16.69
C PRO A 19 -5.97 9.76 15.57
N GLU A 20 -4.77 9.53 15.02
CA GLU A 20 -4.11 10.40 14.06
C GLU A 20 -4.19 9.88 12.62
N ALA A 21 -4.34 8.56 12.43
CA ALA A 21 -4.33 7.90 11.13
C ALA A 21 -5.01 6.52 11.14
N THR A 22 -5.33 6.02 9.96
CA THR A 22 -5.67 4.61 9.73
C THR A 22 -4.44 3.90 9.18
N VAL A 23 -3.89 2.95 9.93
CA VAL A 23 -2.66 2.23 9.56
C VAL A 23 -3.04 0.86 9.00
N ALA A 24 -2.71 0.62 7.73
CA ALA A 24 -2.76 -0.70 7.13
C ALA A 24 -1.39 -1.35 7.25
N HIS A 25 -1.30 -2.46 7.97
CA HIS A 25 -0.08 -3.26 8.06
C HIS A 25 -0.12 -4.33 6.98
N LEU A 26 0.86 -4.31 6.08
CA LEU A 26 1.06 -5.27 5.01
C LEU A 26 2.21 -6.21 5.38
N TRP A 27 2.03 -7.51 5.19
CA TRP A 27 3.10 -8.50 5.41
C TRP A 27 3.07 -9.62 4.38
N GLY A 28 4.20 -10.32 4.24
CA GLY A 28 4.35 -11.45 3.35
C GLY A 28 4.33 -11.02 1.88
N GLU A 29 3.63 -11.78 1.04
CA GLU A 29 3.51 -11.51 -0.39
C GLU A 29 2.30 -10.62 -0.70
N ILE A 30 2.53 -9.57 -1.48
CA ILE A 30 1.47 -8.64 -1.88
C ILE A 30 1.05 -8.93 -3.33
N ASP A 31 -0.16 -9.48 -3.50
CA ASP A 31 -0.77 -9.83 -4.78
C ASP A 31 -2.25 -9.35 -4.88
N ASP A 32 -2.95 -9.74 -5.97
CA ASP A 32 -4.36 -9.37 -6.22
C ASP A 32 -5.33 -9.86 -5.12
N ALA A 33 -5.00 -10.89 -4.33
CA ALA A 33 -5.86 -11.41 -3.27
C ALA A 33 -6.10 -10.38 -2.16
N LEU A 34 -5.19 -9.42 -1.98
CA LEU A 34 -5.30 -8.37 -0.97
C LEU A 34 -6.25 -7.24 -1.34
N ARG A 35 -6.68 -7.17 -2.62
CA ARG A 35 -7.57 -6.11 -3.13
C ARG A 35 -8.87 -5.98 -2.33
N GLN A 36 -9.47 -7.10 -1.93
CA GLN A 36 -10.72 -7.11 -1.18
C GLN A 36 -10.55 -6.55 0.24
N GLN A 37 -9.39 -6.79 0.87
CA GLN A 37 -9.09 -6.30 2.22
C GLN A 37 -8.81 -4.79 2.20
N ALA A 38 -8.18 -4.30 1.15
CA ALA A 38 -7.84 -2.90 0.99
C ALA A 38 -9.02 -1.96 0.77
N GLY A 39 -10.06 -2.42 0.06
CA GLY A 39 -11.32 -1.65 -0.03
C GLY A 39 -11.89 -1.35 1.36
N THR A 40 -11.69 -2.27 2.31
CA THR A 40 -12.08 -2.04 3.71
C THR A 40 -11.21 -0.99 4.38
N VAL A 41 -9.89 -0.96 4.11
CA VAL A 41 -8.98 0.09 4.61
C VAL A 41 -9.46 1.47 4.19
N LEU A 42 -9.69 1.67 2.88
CA LEU A 42 -10.15 2.95 2.34
C LEU A 42 -11.49 3.35 2.92
N ALA A 43 -12.46 2.44 2.93
CA ALA A 43 -13.78 2.73 3.49
C ALA A 43 -13.70 3.20 4.95
N ARG A 44 -12.82 2.57 5.75
CA ARG A 44 -12.58 2.98 7.15
C ARG A 44 -11.87 4.32 7.24
N ALA A 45 -10.89 4.59 6.38
CA ALA A 45 -10.19 5.86 6.35
C ALA A 45 -11.10 7.03 5.94
N LEU A 46 -11.98 6.81 4.97
CA LEU A 46 -12.96 7.77 4.49
C LEU A 46 -13.99 8.09 5.58
N ASP A 47 -14.50 7.09 6.28
CA ASP A 47 -15.43 7.27 7.39
C ASP A 47 -14.83 8.14 8.51
N ARG A 48 -13.52 8.02 8.75
CA ARG A 48 -12.80 8.78 9.77
C ARG A 48 -12.26 10.13 9.30
N ASN A 49 -12.18 10.34 7.99
CA ASN A 49 -11.58 11.52 7.36
C ASN A 49 -10.16 11.81 7.89
N LEU A 50 -9.35 10.76 8.04
CA LEU A 50 -7.97 10.79 8.54
C LEU A 50 -7.00 10.20 7.50
N PRO A 51 -5.70 10.57 7.56
CA PRO A 51 -4.70 10.02 6.66
C PRO A 51 -4.55 8.51 6.78
N VAL A 52 -4.12 7.87 5.69
CA VAL A 52 -3.83 6.44 5.60
C VAL A 52 -2.33 6.23 5.58
N VAL A 53 -1.85 5.32 6.42
CA VAL A 53 -0.45 4.90 6.44
C VAL A 53 -0.39 3.43 6.02
N LEU A 54 0.41 3.14 5.00
CA LEU A 54 0.66 1.78 4.52
C LEU A 54 1.99 1.32 5.10
N ASP A 55 1.94 0.61 6.23
CA ASP A 55 3.11 -0.03 6.83
C ASP A 55 3.48 -1.27 6.02
N THR A 56 4.57 -1.17 5.28
CA THR A 56 5.08 -2.23 4.40
C THR A 56 6.34 -2.89 4.96
N GLY A 57 6.73 -2.61 6.20
CA GLY A 57 8.00 -3.07 6.78
C GLY A 57 8.12 -4.60 6.93
N ARG A 58 7.03 -5.35 6.75
CA ARG A 58 7.00 -6.82 6.77
C ARG A 58 6.66 -7.44 5.42
N VAL A 59 6.65 -6.65 4.35
CA VAL A 59 6.46 -7.13 2.99
C VAL A 59 7.73 -7.84 2.54
N GLU A 60 7.59 -9.09 2.14
CA GLU A 60 8.70 -9.93 1.69
C GLU A 60 8.82 -9.89 0.16
N PHE A 61 7.69 -9.75 -0.53
CA PHE A 61 7.62 -9.73 -1.99
C PHE A 61 6.38 -8.98 -2.48
N ILE A 62 6.49 -8.38 -3.66
CA ILE A 62 5.37 -7.71 -4.34
C ILE A 62 5.43 -8.01 -5.83
N ASP A 63 4.32 -8.45 -6.42
CA ASP A 63 4.21 -8.69 -7.85
C ASP A 63 3.64 -7.45 -8.58
N SER A 64 3.51 -7.54 -9.91
CA SER A 64 2.94 -6.44 -10.70
C SER A 64 1.49 -6.12 -10.34
N ALA A 65 0.72 -7.10 -9.85
CA ALA A 65 -0.65 -6.89 -9.41
C ALA A 65 -0.70 -6.15 -8.06
N GLY A 66 0.17 -6.52 -7.11
CA GLY A 66 0.35 -5.84 -5.84
C GLY A 66 0.77 -4.39 -6.01
N ILE A 67 1.65 -4.10 -6.96
CA ILE A 67 2.04 -2.72 -7.29
C ILE A 67 0.88 -1.93 -7.87
N ALA A 68 0.20 -2.46 -8.90
CA ALA A 68 -0.96 -1.81 -9.48
C ALA A 68 -2.05 -1.52 -8.43
N PHE A 69 -2.19 -2.45 -7.48
CA PHE A 69 -3.06 -2.33 -6.33
C PHE A 69 -2.64 -1.19 -5.38
N LEU A 70 -1.35 -1.07 -4.99
CA LEU A 70 -0.87 0.06 -4.17
C LEU A 70 -1.10 1.41 -4.86
N ILE A 71 -0.85 1.49 -6.17
CA ILE A 71 -1.12 2.71 -6.95
C ILE A 71 -2.61 3.06 -6.89
N GLN A 72 -3.48 2.09 -7.15
CA GLN A 72 -4.93 2.31 -7.12
C GLN A 72 -5.41 2.77 -5.75
N LEU A 73 -4.85 2.22 -4.67
CA LEU A 73 -5.15 2.62 -3.30
C LEU A 73 -4.81 4.11 -3.05
N CYS A 74 -3.62 4.53 -3.48
CA CYS A 74 -3.17 5.92 -3.37
C CYS A 74 -3.97 6.87 -4.27
N THR A 75 -4.30 6.45 -5.50
CA THR A 75 -5.13 7.22 -6.41
C THR A 75 -6.50 7.48 -5.80
N ILE A 76 -7.20 6.43 -5.36
CA ILE A 76 -8.54 6.55 -4.76
C ILE A 76 -8.48 7.40 -3.49
N GLY A 77 -7.53 7.13 -2.59
CA GLY A 77 -7.38 7.92 -1.36
C GLY A 77 -7.20 9.41 -1.68
N ARG A 78 -6.36 9.74 -2.65
CA ARG A 78 -6.12 11.13 -3.08
C ARG A 78 -7.33 11.76 -3.76
N GLU A 79 -8.04 11.03 -4.62
CA GLU A 79 -9.28 11.49 -5.26
C GLU A 79 -10.34 11.86 -4.22
N GLU A 80 -10.39 11.12 -3.12
CA GLU A 80 -11.28 11.38 -1.99
C GLU A 80 -10.71 12.41 -0.98
N GLY A 81 -9.55 13.02 -1.26
CA GLY A 81 -8.94 14.04 -0.41
C GLY A 81 -8.17 13.52 0.81
N LEU A 82 -7.94 12.20 0.90
CA LEU A 82 -7.09 11.60 1.93
C LEU A 82 -5.62 11.62 1.52
N THR A 83 -4.75 11.77 2.52
CA THR A 83 -3.31 11.59 2.34
C THR A 83 -2.96 10.11 2.57
N VAL A 84 -2.36 9.46 1.57
CA VAL A 84 -1.89 8.07 1.67
C VAL A 84 -0.36 8.06 1.63
N THR A 85 0.27 7.50 2.65
CA THR A 85 1.74 7.44 2.78
C THR A 85 2.21 6.01 2.86
N LEU A 86 3.41 5.72 2.32
CA LEU A 86 4.08 4.45 2.54
C LEU A 86 5.07 4.57 3.68
N GLN A 87 4.97 3.67 4.66
CA GLN A 87 5.88 3.58 5.79
C GLN A 87 6.76 2.33 5.67
N ASP A 88 8.05 2.52 5.95
CA ASP A 88 9.10 1.49 5.96
C ASP A 88 9.11 0.58 4.71
N PRO A 89 9.11 1.12 3.47
CA PRO A 89 9.18 0.30 2.27
C PRO A 89 10.47 -0.52 2.21
N PRO A 90 10.39 -1.87 2.09
CA PRO A 90 11.58 -2.67 1.87
C PRO A 90 12.22 -2.30 0.52
N PRO A 91 13.51 -2.63 0.31
CA PRO A 91 14.24 -2.24 -0.91
C PRO A 91 13.52 -2.64 -2.20
N VAL A 92 12.89 -3.83 -2.22
CA VAL A 92 12.12 -4.32 -3.37
C VAL A 92 10.92 -3.44 -3.70
N VAL A 93 10.22 -2.91 -2.69
CA VAL A 93 9.08 -2.01 -2.90
C VAL A 93 9.58 -0.62 -3.33
N SER A 94 10.63 -0.12 -2.67
CA SER A 94 11.25 1.17 -3.01
C SER A 94 11.79 1.19 -4.45
N GLU A 95 12.49 0.15 -4.87
CA GLU A 95 13.06 0.02 -6.22
C GLU A 95 11.96 0.03 -7.28
N VAL A 96 10.87 -0.70 -7.06
CA VAL A 96 9.75 -0.72 -8.02
C VAL A 96 9.02 0.63 -8.06
N ILE A 97 8.81 1.28 -6.92
CA ILE A 97 8.24 2.64 -6.87
C ILE A 97 9.11 3.64 -7.64
N GLU A 98 10.43 3.55 -7.49
CA GLU A 98 11.40 4.40 -8.20
C GLU A 98 11.39 4.14 -9.70
N ILE A 99 11.43 2.87 -10.13
CA ILE A 99 11.36 2.47 -11.54
C ILE A 99 10.08 2.99 -12.21
N LEU A 100 8.97 2.98 -11.48
CA LEU A 100 7.68 3.42 -11.99
C LEU A 100 7.45 4.94 -11.84
N GLY A 101 8.39 5.67 -11.23
CA GLY A 101 8.29 7.11 -11.00
C GLY A 101 7.16 7.49 -10.03
N LEU A 102 6.79 6.59 -9.12
CA LEU A 102 5.65 6.77 -8.22
C LEU A 102 6.01 7.46 -6.90
N THR A 103 7.28 7.83 -6.72
CA THR A 103 7.78 8.45 -5.49
C THR A 103 6.98 9.69 -5.08
N GLU A 104 6.51 10.49 -6.05
CA GLU A 104 5.69 11.68 -5.77
C GLU A 104 4.25 11.34 -5.33
N LEU A 105 3.75 10.14 -5.63
CA LEU A 105 2.41 9.71 -5.22
C LEU A 105 2.33 9.28 -3.76
N PHE A 106 3.42 8.73 -3.21
CA PHE A 106 3.46 8.19 -1.84
C PHE A 106 3.93 9.20 -0.79
N GLY A 107 4.10 10.46 -1.18
CA GLY A 107 4.72 11.48 -0.34
C GLY A 107 6.22 11.28 -0.30
N GLY A 108 6.90 11.56 -1.42
CA GLY A 108 8.36 11.67 -1.43
C GLY A 108 8.83 12.65 -0.34
N PRO A 109 10.06 12.51 0.19
CA PRO A 109 10.61 13.52 1.08
C PRO A 109 10.45 14.85 0.35
N THR A 110 9.76 15.78 0.98
CA THR A 110 9.65 17.14 0.50
C THR A 110 11.07 17.64 0.29
N SER A 111 11.55 17.63 -0.95
CA SER A 111 12.68 18.45 -1.34
C SER A 111 12.19 19.90 -1.25
N VAL A 112 12.18 20.41 -0.02
CA VAL A 112 12.34 21.84 0.24
C VAL A 112 13.78 22.14 -0.15
N THR A 113 14.01 22.37 -1.44
CA THR A 113 15.21 23.06 -1.89
C THR A 113 14.98 24.53 -1.58
N ALA A 114 15.65 25.00 -0.53
CA ALA A 114 15.88 26.41 -0.25
C ALA A 114 16.88 27.01 -1.25
#